data_AF-F6HEC7-F1
#
_entry.id   AF-F6HEC7-F1
#
_cell.length_a   1.000
_cell.length_b   1.000
_cell.length_c   1.000
_cell.angle_alpha   90.00
_cell.angle_beta   90.00
_cell.angle_gamma   90.00
#
_symmetry.space_group_name_H-M   'P 1'
#
loop_
_entity.id
_entity.type
_entity.pdbx_description
1 polymer ?
#
loop_
_entity_poly.entity_id
_entity_poly.type
_entity_poly.pdbx_seq_one_letter_code
_entity_poly.pdbx_strand_id
1 'polypeptide(L)'
;MAANLGFWSEEHALFPEEMLKYAFDLPSCRRNNTEERTGENLAHDLSELKRLQKCWSTTVLCLYEAGKYNKIQLLDLFCEAVVPCLGNSTASNHHLGSGISSSSDHSIHHQYLISEKCSFICQAIRKVRDLPVVLLYQLLKSWEKLTEDVIEIHDKVKELQSLLKFENGKSLKQDLTNIPKRHTSRSHLNMDKDSKVLNEKAARLMETMVRDYMQPVECIPFHEIVCFKNVDKLQSALMGDPRRRIQLDLLEFQKILLCSCCSNSSKAILPSMHDTSILYTLAQEHGDLINLHDWYQSFKSTVFQPSTKGKHKLKQSPAKKRKDTNESQNQSEASIQVRFCRAVTELQITGLLRMPSKRRPDYVQRVAFGL
;
A
#
# COMPACT_ATOMS: atom_id res chain seq x y z
N MET A 1 -17.37 11.18 4.62
CA MET A 1 -18.37 10.10 4.45
C MET A 1 -19.14 9.95 5.75
N ALA A 2 -20.07 10.88 5.97
CA ALA A 2 -20.96 10.87 7.13
C ALA A 2 -22.36 10.53 6.62
N ALA A 3 -22.73 9.26 6.66
CA ALA A 3 -24.10 8.79 6.63
C ALA A 3 -24.10 7.29 6.96
N ASN A 4 -24.94 6.90 7.92
CA ASN A 4 -25.33 5.52 8.28
C ASN A 4 -24.29 4.64 9.00
N LEU A 5 -24.01 4.95 10.27
CA LEU A 5 -23.39 3.97 11.20
C LEU A 5 -24.11 3.90 12.57
N GLY A 6 -25.35 4.39 12.65
CA GLY A 6 -26.20 4.30 13.84
C GLY A 6 -26.97 2.98 13.98
N PHE A 7 -26.72 1.98 13.11
CA PHE A 7 -27.57 0.78 13.02
C PHE A 7 -27.23 -0.33 14.03
N TRP A 8 -26.15 -0.21 14.79
CA TRP A 8 -25.56 -1.35 15.53
C TRP A 8 -25.73 -1.28 17.05
N SER A 9 -26.61 -0.41 17.56
CA SER A 9 -26.68 -0.14 19.00
C SER A 9 -27.82 -0.82 19.75
N GLU A 10 -28.93 -1.23 19.12
CA GLU A 10 -30.14 -1.59 19.90
C GLU A 10 -31.02 -2.74 19.35
N GLU A 11 -30.58 -3.51 18.36
CA GLU A 11 -31.24 -4.76 18.02
C GLU A 11 -30.23 -5.90 18.10
N HIS A 12 -30.55 -6.95 18.88
CA HIS A 12 -29.86 -8.23 18.84
C HIS A 12 -30.03 -8.82 17.43
N ALA A 13 -29.24 -8.33 16.47
CA ALA A 13 -29.29 -8.74 15.08
C ALA A 13 -28.68 -10.15 15.01
N LEU A 14 -29.54 -11.16 14.92
CA LEU A 14 -29.17 -12.49 14.47
C LEU A 14 -28.60 -12.32 13.05
N PHE A 15 -27.28 -12.22 12.96
CA PHE A 15 -26.58 -12.16 11.69
C PHE A 15 -26.85 -13.46 10.91
N PRO A 16 -27.09 -13.38 9.59
CA PRO A 16 -27.16 -14.56 8.75
C PRO A 16 -25.89 -15.42 8.91
N GLU A 17 -26.05 -16.74 9.00
CA GLU A 17 -24.94 -17.68 9.23
C GLU A 17 -23.82 -17.54 8.17
N GLU A 18 -24.21 -17.25 6.93
CA GLU A 18 -23.31 -16.97 5.81
C GLU A 18 -22.45 -15.72 6.04
N MET A 19 -23.03 -14.69 6.65
CA MET A 19 -22.33 -13.46 6.98
C MET A 19 -21.34 -13.66 8.13
N LEU A 20 -21.74 -14.42 9.15
CA LEU A 20 -20.85 -14.81 10.25
C LEU A 20 -19.66 -15.60 9.73
N LYS A 21 -19.92 -16.59 8.86
CA LYS A 21 -18.88 -17.38 8.23
C LYS A 21 -17.90 -16.51 7.46
N TYR A 22 -18.40 -15.59 6.63
CA TYR A 22 -17.56 -14.68 5.86
C TYR A 22 -16.73 -13.75 6.76
N ALA A 23 -17.35 -13.17 7.80
CA ALA A 23 -16.68 -12.26 8.72
C ALA A 23 -15.53 -12.96 9.47
N PHE A 24 -15.75 -14.18 9.99
CA PHE A 24 -14.71 -14.94 10.68
C PHE A 24 -13.70 -15.64 9.75
N ASP A 25 -13.95 -15.64 8.43
CA ASP A 25 -13.00 -16.08 7.42
C ASP A 25 -11.96 -15.01 7.06
N LEU A 26 -12.12 -13.78 7.56
CA LEU A 26 -11.12 -12.72 7.38
C LEU A 26 -9.76 -13.11 8.00
N PRO A 27 -8.63 -12.79 7.34
CA PRO A 27 -7.29 -13.17 7.80
C PRO A 27 -6.96 -12.74 9.23
N SER A 28 -7.39 -11.55 9.65
CA SER A 28 -7.18 -11.03 11.01
C SER A 28 -7.89 -11.86 12.09
N CYS A 29 -9.10 -12.32 11.80
CA CYS A 29 -9.92 -13.12 12.72
C CYS A 29 -9.40 -14.56 12.85
N ARG A 30 -8.80 -15.09 11.78
CA ARG A 30 -8.19 -16.44 11.78
C ARG A 30 -6.98 -16.58 12.69
N ARG A 31 -6.27 -15.48 12.96
CA ARG A 31 -5.05 -15.51 13.81
C ARG A 31 -5.36 -15.65 15.29
N ASN A 32 -6.55 -15.24 15.72
CA ASN A 32 -6.81 -14.98 17.13
C ASN A 32 -7.71 -16.02 17.84
N ASN A 33 -8.52 -16.83 17.14
CA ASN A 33 -9.60 -17.55 17.83
C ASN A 33 -9.59 -19.08 17.76
N THR A 34 -9.66 -19.65 18.97
CA THR A 34 -10.07 -21.03 19.34
C THR A 34 -11.49 -21.06 19.94
N GLU A 35 -12.21 -19.93 19.99
CA GLU A 35 -13.50 -19.77 20.68
C GLU A 35 -14.73 -19.80 19.74
N GLU A 36 -15.91 -20.03 20.32
CA GLU A 36 -17.20 -20.15 19.62
C GLU A 36 -17.56 -18.88 18.83
N ARG A 37 -18.04 -19.06 17.60
CA ARG A 37 -18.31 -18.00 16.63
C ARG A 37 -19.79 -17.63 16.66
N THR A 38 -20.17 -16.70 17.54
CA THR A 38 -21.56 -16.21 17.68
C THR A 38 -21.73 -14.80 17.10
N GLY A 39 -22.98 -14.40 16.84
CA GLY A 39 -23.31 -13.04 16.40
C GLY A 39 -23.04 -11.97 17.45
N GLU A 40 -23.17 -12.32 18.74
CA GLU A 40 -22.83 -11.42 19.85
C GLU A 40 -21.33 -11.13 19.91
N ASN A 41 -20.49 -12.13 19.66
CA ASN A 41 -19.04 -11.95 19.57
C ASN A 41 -18.67 -11.01 18.41
N LEU A 42 -19.33 -11.14 17.25
CA LEU A 42 -19.10 -10.23 16.12
C LEU A 42 -19.49 -8.78 16.44
N ALA A 43 -20.65 -8.55 17.06
CA ALA A 43 -21.09 -7.21 17.44
C ALA A 43 -20.12 -6.57 18.45
N HIS A 44 -19.67 -7.34 19.44
CA HIS A 44 -18.65 -6.93 20.39
C HIS A 44 -17.34 -6.57 19.69
N ASP A 45 -16.81 -7.42 18.82
CA ASP A 45 -15.53 -7.19 18.16
C ASP A 45 -15.55 -5.98 17.21
N LEU A 46 -16.68 -5.74 16.52
CA LEU A 46 -16.87 -4.55 15.70
C LEU A 46 -16.98 -3.27 16.55
N SER A 47 -17.63 -3.36 17.71
CA SER A 47 -17.65 -2.27 18.69
C SER A 47 -16.25 -1.96 19.21
N GLU A 48 -15.45 -3.00 19.52
CA GLU A 48 -14.07 -2.86 19.93
C GLU A 48 -13.17 -2.28 18.83
N LEU A 49 -13.34 -2.70 17.57
CA LEU A 49 -12.65 -2.09 16.42
C LEU A 49 -12.95 -0.58 16.35
N LYS A 50 -14.23 -0.20 16.48
CA LYS A 50 -14.65 1.21 16.47
C LYS A 50 -14.05 1.98 17.65
N ARG A 51 -14.02 1.38 18.85
CA ARG A 51 -13.41 1.97 20.04
C ARG A 51 -11.92 2.19 19.85
N LEU A 52 -11.18 1.16 19.41
CA LEU A 52 -9.75 1.24 19.14
C LEU A 52 -9.41 2.28 18.07
N GLN A 53 -10.20 2.37 16.99
CA GLN A 53 -10.03 3.40 15.96
C GLN A 53 -10.21 4.82 16.51
N LYS A 54 -11.20 5.03 17.39
CA LYS A 54 -11.41 6.32 18.08
C LYS A 54 -10.23 6.65 19.01
N CYS A 55 -9.78 5.69 19.80
CA CYS A 55 -8.63 5.89 20.68
C CYS A 55 -7.35 6.22 19.91
N TRP A 56 -7.09 5.49 18.80
CA TRP A 56 -5.95 5.71 17.93
C TRP A 56 -5.98 7.11 17.31
N SER A 57 -7.11 7.49 16.68
CA SER A 57 -7.25 8.80 16.03
C SER A 57 -7.15 9.96 17.03
N THR A 58 -7.77 9.82 18.22
CA THR A 58 -7.66 10.79 19.31
C THR A 58 -6.20 10.95 19.76
N THR A 59 -5.48 9.84 19.91
CA THR A 59 -4.06 9.86 20.30
C THR A 59 -3.20 10.58 19.27
N VAL A 60 -3.40 10.29 17.98
CA VAL A 60 -2.69 10.97 16.88
C VAL A 60 -2.99 12.47 16.85
N LEU A 61 -4.24 12.87 17.07
CA LEU A 61 -4.61 14.29 17.12
C LEU A 61 -3.99 15.00 18.34
N CYS A 62 -3.97 14.37 19.51
CA CYS A 62 -3.30 14.91 20.70
C CYS A 62 -1.79 15.06 20.50
N LEU A 63 -1.15 14.06 19.86
CA LEU A 63 0.24 14.13 19.43
C LEU A 63 0.49 15.26 18.44
N TYR A 64 -0.42 15.43 17.47
CA TYR A 64 -0.32 16.49 16.48
C TYR A 64 -0.41 17.88 17.11
N GLU A 65 -1.34 18.10 18.06
CA GLU A 65 -1.41 19.36 18.81
C GLU A 65 -0.13 19.66 19.59
N ALA A 66 0.50 18.64 20.20
CA ALA A 66 1.81 18.80 20.83
C ALA A 66 2.93 19.03 19.81
N GLY A 67 2.85 18.35 18.65
CA GLY A 67 3.80 18.44 17.56
C GLY A 67 3.85 19.82 16.88
N LYS A 68 2.78 20.61 16.96
CA LYS A 68 2.76 22.00 16.47
C LYS A 68 3.86 22.86 17.08
N TYR A 69 4.23 22.61 18.34
CA TYR A 69 5.32 23.31 19.03
C TYR A 69 6.72 22.91 18.53
N ASN A 70 6.82 21.89 17.67
CA ASN A 70 8.05 21.47 16.99
C ASN A 70 7.94 21.46 15.46
N LYS A 71 6.90 22.09 14.88
CA LYS A 71 6.61 22.09 13.43
C LYS A 71 6.47 20.68 12.81
N ILE A 72 6.04 19.70 13.60
CA ILE A 72 5.80 18.34 13.11
C ILE A 72 4.50 18.33 12.28
N GLN A 73 4.53 17.73 11.10
CA GLN A 73 3.33 17.59 10.27
C GLN A 73 2.53 16.36 10.70
N LEU A 74 1.22 16.38 10.43
CA LEU A 74 0.36 15.22 10.70
C LEU A 74 0.83 13.97 9.93
N LEU A 75 1.32 14.16 8.70
CA LEU A 75 1.82 13.08 7.86
C LEU A 75 3.06 12.41 8.47
N ASP A 76 3.96 13.19 9.08
CA ASP A 76 5.15 12.66 9.75
C ASP A 76 4.77 11.69 10.88
N LEU A 77 3.79 12.10 11.70
CA LEU A 77 3.26 11.27 12.78
C LEU A 77 2.52 10.04 12.25
N PHE A 78 1.72 10.20 11.21
CA PHE A 78 0.96 9.11 10.61
C PHE A 78 1.89 8.04 10.03
N CYS A 79 2.92 8.45 9.28
CA CYS A 79 3.91 7.54 8.73
C CYS A 79 4.67 6.79 9.84
N GLU A 80 5.06 7.47 10.92
CA GLU A 80 5.71 6.81 12.06
C GLU A 80 4.78 5.83 12.79
N ALA A 81 3.50 6.20 12.95
CA ALA A 81 2.51 5.39 13.67
C ALA A 81 2.09 4.11 12.94
N VAL A 82 2.13 4.13 11.60
CA VAL A 82 1.68 3.02 10.75
C VAL A 82 2.81 2.04 10.44
N VAL A 83 4.08 2.45 10.58
CA VAL A 83 5.20 1.51 10.45
C VAL A 83 5.23 0.60 11.67
N PRO A 84 5.15 -0.74 11.49
CA PRO A 84 5.28 -1.66 12.61
C PRO A 84 6.68 -1.49 13.23
N CYS A 85 6.76 -0.84 14.39
CA CYS A 85 7.95 -0.91 15.22
C CYS A 85 8.16 -2.39 15.55
N LEU A 86 9.22 -2.97 14.99
CA LEU A 86 9.59 -4.36 15.16
C LEU A 86 9.90 -4.62 16.65
N GLY A 87 8.92 -5.08 17.40
CA GLY A 87 9.12 -5.74 18.68
C GLY A 87 9.35 -4.81 19.88
N ASN A 88 8.71 -5.21 20.98
CA ASN A 88 8.96 -4.76 22.33
C ASN A 88 10.47 -4.76 22.63
N SER A 89 11.09 -3.60 22.77
CA SER A 89 12.38 -3.49 23.48
C SER A 89 12.09 -3.66 24.98
N THR A 90 11.87 -4.91 25.35
CA THR A 90 11.99 -5.35 26.73
C THR A 90 13.47 -5.26 27.07
N ALA A 91 13.82 -4.43 28.04
CA ALA A 91 15.10 -4.32 28.71
C ALA A 91 16.18 -5.35 28.29
N SER A 92 17.21 -4.88 27.58
CA SER A 92 18.50 -5.56 27.54
C SER A 92 19.61 -4.53 27.35
N ASN A 93 20.19 -4.13 28.48
CA ASN A 93 21.54 -3.59 28.51
C ASN A 93 22.50 -4.72 28.13
N HIS A 94 23.03 -4.76 26.90
CA HIS A 94 24.33 -5.37 26.66
C HIS A 94 25.08 -4.72 25.50
N HIS A 95 26.36 -4.51 25.76
CA HIS A 95 27.37 -3.90 24.91
C HIS A 95 27.69 -4.69 23.62
N LEU A 96 28.16 -3.92 22.63
CA LEU A 96 29.16 -4.24 21.60
C LEU A 96 28.72 -4.98 20.33
N GLY A 97 29.10 -4.40 19.17
CA GLY A 97 29.27 -5.18 17.94
C GLY A 97 29.02 -4.41 16.65
N SER A 98 30.00 -3.63 16.21
CA SER A 98 30.10 -3.17 14.81
C SER A 98 30.26 -4.38 13.88
N GLY A 99 29.41 -4.51 12.87
CA GLY A 99 29.47 -5.58 11.88
C GLY A 99 28.77 -5.19 10.58
N ILE A 100 29.56 -4.73 9.62
CA ILE A 100 29.15 -4.45 8.24
C ILE A 100 28.84 -5.78 7.56
N SER A 101 27.69 -5.88 6.89
CA SER A 101 27.42 -6.93 5.90
C SER A 101 26.57 -6.36 4.78
N SER A 102 27.20 -6.20 3.62
CA SER A 102 26.59 -5.77 2.37
C SER A 102 25.85 -6.95 1.74
N SER A 103 24.57 -6.78 1.43
CA SER A 103 23.88 -7.61 0.43
C SER A 103 22.95 -6.69 -0.36
N SER A 104 23.20 -6.66 -1.67
CA SER A 104 22.47 -5.90 -2.67
C SER A 104 21.23 -6.68 -3.10
N ASP A 105 20.06 -6.22 -2.69
CA ASP A 105 18.82 -6.51 -3.40
C ASP A 105 17.97 -5.25 -3.45
N HIS A 106 17.63 -4.83 -4.66
CA HIS A 106 16.78 -3.67 -4.95
C HIS A 106 15.33 -3.98 -4.55
N SER A 107 15.06 -3.90 -3.25
CA SER A 107 13.75 -3.52 -2.75
C SER A 107 13.90 -2.16 -2.11
N ILE A 108 12.98 -1.26 -2.40
CA ILE A 108 12.87 0.03 -1.73
C ILE A 108 12.35 -0.26 -0.32
N HIS A 109 13.18 -0.90 0.50
CA HIS A 109 13.04 -0.85 1.94
C HIS A 109 13.33 0.61 2.29
N HIS A 110 12.27 1.39 2.37
CA HIS A 110 12.26 2.66 3.06
C HIS A 110 12.54 2.36 4.53
N GLN A 111 13.81 2.09 4.81
CA GLN A 111 14.34 1.81 6.12
C GLN A 111 14.43 3.17 6.81
N TYR A 112 13.27 3.66 7.24
CA TYR A 112 13.18 4.59 8.34
C TYR A 112 13.78 3.86 9.55
N LEU A 113 15.11 3.85 9.64
CA LEU A 113 15.83 3.61 10.87
C LEU A 113 15.41 4.74 11.81
N ILE A 114 14.30 4.53 12.50
CA ILE A 114 13.89 5.34 13.62
C ILE A 114 14.95 5.06 14.69
N SER A 115 16.03 5.83 14.66
CA SER A 115 16.87 5.97 15.85
C SER A 115 15.94 6.45 16.96
N GLU A 116 15.88 5.72 18.08
CA GLU A 116 15.09 6.06 19.28
C GLU A 116 15.33 7.52 19.76
N LYS A 117 16.40 8.16 19.29
CA LYS A 117 16.73 9.55 19.60
C LYS A 117 16.02 10.58 18.73
N CYS A 118 15.40 10.23 17.60
CA CYS A 118 14.91 11.20 16.60
C CYS A 118 13.49 10.93 16.04
N SER A 119 12.69 10.04 16.62
CA SER A 119 11.30 9.82 16.17
C SER A 119 10.43 11.08 16.38
N PHE A 120 9.51 11.38 15.46
CA PHE A 120 8.58 12.52 15.54
C PHE A 120 7.66 12.40 16.76
N ILE A 121 7.20 11.18 17.10
CA ILE A 121 6.40 10.96 18.33
C ILE A 121 7.24 11.29 19.56
N CYS A 122 8.48 10.79 19.63
CA CYS A 122 9.41 11.12 20.72
C CYS A 122 9.71 12.62 20.81
N GLN A 123 9.85 13.30 19.67
CA GLN A 123 10.06 14.75 19.62
C GLN A 123 8.85 15.52 20.17
N ALA A 124 7.63 15.12 19.80
CA ALA A 124 6.40 15.70 20.34
C ALA A 124 6.31 15.52 21.86
N ILE A 125 6.57 14.31 22.36
CA ILE A 125 6.56 14.01 23.81
C ILE A 125 7.62 14.85 24.55
N ARG A 126 8.86 14.92 24.02
CA ARG A 126 9.92 15.76 24.61
C ARG A 126 9.52 17.23 24.65
N LYS A 127 8.86 17.74 23.61
CA LYS A 127 8.37 19.12 23.64
C LYS A 127 7.36 19.35 24.75
N VAL A 128 6.44 18.42 25.00
CA VAL A 128 5.49 18.55 26.13
C VAL A 128 6.24 18.71 27.47
N ARG A 129 7.36 18.02 27.67
CA ARG A 129 8.19 18.16 28.88
C ARG A 129 8.78 19.56 29.04
N ASP A 130 9.14 20.20 27.93
CA ASP A 130 9.86 21.48 27.90
C ASP A 130 8.93 22.70 27.72
N LEU A 131 7.61 22.50 27.63
CA LEU A 131 6.66 23.59 27.37
C LEU A 131 6.55 24.56 28.57
N PRO A 132 6.50 25.88 28.33
CA PRO A 132 6.06 26.85 29.32
C PRO A 132 4.63 26.57 29.80
N VAL A 133 4.33 26.82 31.09
CA VAL A 133 3.03 26.55 31.72
C VAL A 133 1.83 27.07 30.92
N VAL A 134 1.94 28.28 30.35
CA VAL A 134 0.86 28.90 29.57
C VAL A 134 0.55 28.10 28.30
N LEU A 135 1.59 27.59 27.62
CA LEU A 135 1.43 26.77 26.43
C LEU A 135 0.94 25.37 26.79
N LEU A 136 1.39 24.81 27.92
CA LEU A 136 0.84 23.54 28.43
C LEU A 136 -0.66 23.67 28.75
N TYR A 137 -1.09 24.76 29.38
CA TYR A 137 -2.52 25.00 29.63
C TYR A 137 -3.35 25.04 28.34
N GLN A 138 -2.84 25.73 27.32
CA GLN A 138 -3.48 25.79 26.00
C GLN A 138 -3.55 24.41 25.35
N LEU A 139 -2.46 23.63 25.44
CA LEU A 139 -2.40 22.26 24.94
C LEU A 139 -3.42 21.35 25.63
N LEU A 140 -3.49 21.38 26.97
CA LEU A 140 -4.46 20.59 27.74
C LEU A 140 -5.91 20.99 27.45
N LYS A 141 -6.17 22.26 27.14
CA LYS A 141 -7.50 22.72 26.70
C LYS A 141 -7.85 22.21 25.30
N SER A 142 -6.86 22.11 24.40
CA SER A 142 -7.05 21.47 23.10
C SER A 142 -7.30 19.96 23.25
N TRP A 143 -6.54 19.27 24.10
CA TRP A 143 -6.75 17.84 24.37
C TRP A 143 -8.11 17.53 24.99
N GLU A 144 -8.61 18.37 25.89
CA GLU A 144 -9.96 18.19 26.48
C GLU A 144 -11.05 18.14 25.39
N LYS A 145 -10.95 19.02 24.38
CA LYS A 145 -11.88 19.02 23.25
C LYS A 145 -11.72 17.80 22.35
N LEU A 146 -10.48 17.38 22.10
CA LEU A 146 -10.19 16.23 21.24
C LEU A 146 -10.61 14.90 21.87
N THR A 147 -10.67 14.84 23.19
CA THR A 147 -10.91 13.59 23.94
C THR A 147 -12.36 13.42 24.39
N GLU A 148 -13.26 14.37 24.10
CA GLU A 148 -14.66 14.37 24.57
C GLU A 148 -15.40 13.05 24.31
N ASP A 149 -15.15 12.41 23.17
CA ASP A 149 -15.79 11.15 22.76
C ASP A 149 -15.06 9.88 23.25
N VAL A 150 -13.95 10.00 23.99
CA VAL A 150 -13.11 8.90 24.47
C VAL A 150 -12.83 9.06 25.96
N ILE A 151 -13.74 8.51 26.77
CA ILE A 151 -13.79 8.68 28.23
C ILE A 151 -12.46 8.27 28.88
N GLU A 152 -11.85 7.16 28.44
CA GLU A 152 -10.61 6.62 29.03
C GLU A 152 -9.42 7.60 28.95
N ILE A 153 -9.41 8.45 27.93
CA ILE A 153 -8.38 9.48 27.75
C ILE A 153 -8.85 10.79 28.37
N HIS A 154 -10.13 11.13 28.21
CA HIS A 154 -10.73 12.38 28.68
C HIS A 154 -10.57 12.58 30.18
N ASP A 155 -10.85 11.53 30.98
CA ASP A 155 -10.77 11.60 32.44
C ASP A 155 -9.34 11.90 32.91
N LYS A 156 -8.35 11.28 32.28
CA LYS A 156 -6.92 11.53 32.56
C LYS A 156 -6.52 12.96 32.20
N VAL A 157 -7.04 13.51 31.10
CA VAL A 157 -6.80 14.91 30.72
C VAL A 157 -7.44 15.87 31.72
N LYS A 158 -8.67 15.60 32.18
CA LYS A 158 -9.36 16.39 33.21
C LYS A 158 -8.64 16.34 34.56
N GLU A 159 -8.10 15.18 34.94
CA GLU A 159 -7.26 15.05 36.13
C GLU A 159 -6.05 16.01 36.05
N LEU A 160 -5.32 16.02 34.93
CA LEU A 160 -4.19 16.93 34.73
C LEU A 160 -4.60 18.41 34.77
N GLN A 161 -5.73 18.77 34.15
CA GLN A 161 -6.24 20.14 34.19
C GLN A 161 -6.63 20.56 35.61
N SER A 162 -7.17 19.65 36.42
CA SER A 162 -7.54 19.95 37.81
C SER A 162 -6.29 20.30 38.63
N LEU A 163 -5.20 19.52 38.50
CA LEU A 163 -3.92 19.77 39.17
C LEU A 163 -3.36 21.15 38.83
N LEU A 164 -3.46 21.54 37.55
CA LEU A 164 -3.04 22.86 37.08
C LEU A 164 -3.90 24.01 37.64
N LYS A 165 -5.21 23.83 37.78
CA LYS A 165 -6.12 24.82 38.39
C LYS A 165 -5.85 24.98 39.89
N PHE A 166 -5.53 23.90 40.61
CA PHE A 166 -5.18 23.95 42.04
C PHE A 166 -3.87 24.70 42.30
N GLU A 167 -2.88 24.61 41.41
CA GLU A 167 -1.61 25.36 41.53
C GLU A 167 -1.80 26.86 41.31
N ASN A 168 -2.61 27.27 40.31
CA ASN A 168 -2.97 28.68 40.11
C ASN A 168 -3.85 29.24 41.25
N GLY A 169 -4.62 28.40 41.94
CA GLY A 169 -5.40 28.82 43.11
C GLY A 169 -4.55 29.11 44.36
N LYS A 170 -3.38 28.45 44.49
CA LYS A 170 -2.43 28.70 45.57
C LYS A 170 -1.66 30.02 45.38
N SER A 171 -1.36 30.40 44.14
CA SER A 171 -0.74 31.70 43.85
C SER A 171 -1.67 32.87 44.17
N LEU A 172 -2.98 32.73 43.97
CA LEU A 172 -3.96 33.80 44.24
C LEU A 172 -4.26 34.00 45.74
N LYS A 173 -4.17 32.95 46.57
CA LYS A 173 -4.43 33.06 48.02
C LYS A 173 -3.25 33.61 48.84
N GLN A 174 -2.05 33.69 48.26
CA GLN A 174 -0.86 34.16 48.97
C GLN A 174 -0.71 35.70 48.96
N ASP A 175 -1.53 36.41 48.18
CA ASP A 175 -1.44 37.87 47.97
C ASP A 175 -2.27 38.75 48.94
N LEU A 176 -2.90 38.18 49.99
CA LEU A 176 -3.76 38.95 50.92
C LEU A 176 -3.26 39.11 52.37
N THR A 177 -1.97 38.84 52.65
CA THR A 177 -1.39 39.18 53.98
C THR A 177 0.02 39.77 53.87
N ASN A 178 0.15 41.00 54.38
CA ASN A 178 1.28 41.93 54.28
C ASN A 178 2.62 41.46 54.94
N ILE A 179 3.69 41.34 54.12
CA ILE A 179 5.11 41.85 54.18
C ILE A 179 5.86 41.98 55.56
N PRO A 180 7.22 41.79 55.73
CA PRO A 180 8.32 41.93 54.73
C PRO A 180 9.50 40.91 54.68
N LYS A 181 10.15 40.94 53.50
CA LYS A 181 11.61 40.84 53.21
C LYS A 181 12.37 39.54 53.57
N ARG A 182 12.67 38.76 52.50
CA ARG A 182 13.79 37.79 52.26
C ARG A 182 13.38 36.38 51.80
N HIS A 183 12.40 36.20 50.90
CA HIS A 183 12.13 34.86 50.33
C HIS A 183 11.73 34.79 48.85
N THR A 184 11.98 35.82 48.04
CA THR A 184 11.63 35.83 46.61
C THR A 184 12.37 34.79 45.76
N SER A 185 13.56 34.33 46.17
CA SER A 185 14.31 33.28 45.45
C SER A 185 13.82 31.86 45.72
N ARG A 186 13.13 31.60 46.85
CA ARG A 186 12.67 30.24 47.21
C ARG A 186 11.30 29.92 46.60
N SER A 187 10.47 30.93 46.36
CA SER A 187 9.16 30.81 45.70
C SER A 187 9.28 30.46 44.21
N HIS A 188 10.15 31.15 43.47
CA HIS A 188 10.34 30.92 42.03
C HIS A 188 10.93 29.52 41.74
N LEU A 189 11.80 29.01 42.61
CA LEU A 189 12.36 27.65 42.49
C LEU A 189 11.31 26.55 42.75
N ASN A 190 10.34 26.80 43.62
CA ASN A 190 9.26 25.85 43.89
C ASN A 190 8.24 25.83 42.73
N MET A 191 7.90 27.00 42.15
CA MET A 191 7.00 27.08 40.99
C MET A 191 7.58 26.42 39.73
N ASP A 192 8.88 26.60 39.47
CA ASP A 192 9.57 25.94 38.35
C ASP A 192 9.63 24.41 38.56
N LYS A 193 9.78 23.95 39.80
CA LYS A 193 9.77 22.53 40.14
C LYS A 193 8.38 21.90 39.98
N ASP A 194 7.33 22.57 40.45
CA ASP A 194 5.95 22.09 40.35
C ASP A 194 5.47 22.08 38.88
N SER A 195 5.80 23.11 38.10
CA SER A 195 5.57 23.14 36.64
C SER A 195 6.25 21.97 35.93
N LYS A 196 7.50 21.65 36.27
CA LYS A 196 8.22 20.51 35.68
C LYS A 196 7.56 19.18 36.01
N VAL A 197 7.02 19.03 37.22
CA VAL A 197 6.26 17.83 37.61
C VAL A 197 4.99 17.69 36.79
N LEU A 198 4.26 18.78 36.54
CA LEU A 198 3.06 18.75 35.72
C LEU A 198 3.37 18.43 34.24
N ASN A 199 4.39 19.07 33.66
CA ASN A 199 4.86 18.78 32.30
C ASN A 199 5.24 17.29 32.15
N GLU A 200 5.92 16.74 33.15
CA GLU A 200 6.32 15.33 33.17
C GLU A 200 5.10 14.41 33.28
N LYS A 201 4.06 14.77 34.04
CA LYS A 201 2.79 14.02 34.07
C LYS A 201 2.07 14.05 32.72
N ALA A 202 2.04 15.20 32.04
CA ALA A 202 1.45 15.33 30.72
C ALA A 202 2.22 14.50 29.67
N ALA A 203 3.55 14.49 29.73
CA ALA A 203 4.38 13.66 28.87
C ALA A 203 4.15 12.15 29.12
N ARG A 204 4.06 11.72 30.39
CA ARG A 204 3.73 10.32 30.73
C ARG A 204 2.33 9.89 30.28
N LEU A 205 1.36 10.80 30.32
CA LEU A 205 0.03 10.54 29.76
C LEU A 205 0.14 10.26 28.26
N MET A 206 0.87 11.09 27.53
CA MET A 206 1.08 10.90 26.09
C MET A 206 1.83 9.60 25.78
N GLU A 207 2.88 9.26 26.53
CA GLU A 207 3.59 7.98 26.41
C GLU A 207 2.66 6.79 26.66
N THR A 208 1.76 6.91 27.63
CA THR A 208 0.73 5.91 27.92
C THR A 208 -0.27 5.78 26.78
N MET A 209 -0.75 6.90 26.23
CA MET A 209 -1.66 6.87 25.08
C MET A 209 -1.01 6.22 23.85
N VAL A 210 0.24 6.54 23.55
CA VAL A 210 1.00 5.92 22.45
C VAL A 210 1.11 4.42 22.65
N ARG A 211 1.58 3.99 23.83
CA ARG A 211 1.76 2.57 24.13
C ARG A 211 0.45 1.79 24.09
N ASP A 212 -0.63 2.35 24.66
CA ASP A 212 -1.87 1.62 24.88
C ASP A 212 -2.78 1.65 23.64
N TYR A 213 -2.69 2.69 22.78
CA TYR A 213 -3.62 2.89 21.66
C TYR A 213 -3.00 2.97 20.27
N MET A 214 -1.69 3.20 20.12
CA MET A 214 -1.03 3.27 18.81
C MET A 214 -0.37 1.95 18.41
N GLN A 215 -1.14 0.86 18.47
CA GLN A 215 -0.71 -0.40 17.88
C GLN A 215 -0.89 -0.37 16.36
N PRO A 216 -0.07 -1.11 15.58
CA PRO A 216 -0.30 -1.29 14.16
C PRO A 216 -1.71 -1.80 13.92
N VAL A 217 -2.41 -1.19 12.96
CA VAL A 217 -3.83 -1.48 12.71
C VAL A 217 -4.05 -2.96 12.33
N GLU A 218 -3.02 -3.59 11.77
CA GLU A 218 -3.00 -5.00 11.38
C GLU A 218 -3.05 -5.99 12.55
N CYS A 219 -2.82 -5.50 13.78
CA CYS A 219 -2.95 -6.28 15.01
C CYS A 219 -4.42 -6.36 15.49
N ILE A 220 -5.31 -5.54 14.92
CA ILE A 220 -6.72 -5.47 15.32
C ILE A 220 -7.54 -6.46 14.46
N PRO A 221 -8.41 -7.29 15.08
CA PRO A 221 -9.40 -8.06 14.34
C PRO A 221 -10.26 -7.18 13.43
N PHE A 222 -10.66 -7.69 12.28
CA PHE A 222 -11.51 -6.98 11.32
C PHE A 222 -10.91 -5.69 10.73
N HIS A 223 -9.61 -5.44 10.85
CA HIS A 223 -8.97 -4.25 10.27
C HIS A 223 -9.15 -4.16 8.75
N GLU A 224 -9.39 -5.28 8.06
CA GLU A 224 -9.68 -5.33 6.62
C GLU A 224 -10.95 -4.55 6.23
N ILE A 225 -11.86 -4.29 7.17
CA ILE A 225 -13.07 -3.48 6.94
C ILE A 225 -12.70 -2.00 6.69
N VAL A 226 -11.63 -1.53 7.34
CA VAL A 226 -11.23 -0.12 7.33
C VAL A 226 -9.89 0.14 6.62
N CYS A 227 -9.16 -0.92 6.25
CA CYS A 227 -7.83 -0.82 5.65
C CYS A 227 -7.74 -1.54 4.31
N PHE A 228 -7.18 -0.85 3.33
CA PHE A 228 -6.82 -1.42 2.04
C PHE A 228 -5.33 -1.75 1.98
N LYS A 229 -5.01 -3.04 1.82
CA LYS A 229 -3.62 -3.53 1.90
C LYS A 229 -2.98 -3.86 0.54
N ASN A 230 -3.75 -3.94 -0.53
CA ASN A 230 -3.22 -4.38 -1.83
C ASN A 230 -2.50 -3.24 -2.56
N VAL A 231 -1.31 -2.90 -2.05
CA VAL A 231 -0.45 -1.84 -2.59
C VAL A 231 -0.10 -2.11 -4.05
N ASP A 232 0.19 -3.34 -4.43
CA ASP A 232 0.55 -3.70 -5.81
C ASP A 232 -0.57 -3.36 -6.80
N LYS A 233 -1.83 -3.63 -6.43
CA LYS A 233 -3.00 -3.28 -7.26
C LYS A 233 -3.17 -1.77 -7.37
N LEU A 234 -2.98 -1.04 -6.27
CA LEU A 234 -3.06 0.42 -6.26
C LEU A 234 -1.92 1.04 -7.08
N GLN A 235 -0.70 0.56 -6.89
CA GLN A 235 0.48 0.99 -7.63
C GLN A 235 0.32 0.72 -9.12
N SER A 236 -0.17 -0.46 -9.51
CA SER A 236 -0.43 -0.78 -10.92
C SER A 236 -1.50 0.12 -11.53
N ALA A 237 -2.49 0.56 -10.74
CA ALA A 237 -3.55 1.46 -11.20
C ALA A 237 -3.09 2.93 -11.27
N LEU A 238 -2.23 3.39 -10.36
CA LEU A 238 -1.77 4.78 -10.28
C LEU A 238 -0.51 5.03 -11.10
N MET A 239 0.48 4.14 -10.99
CA MET A 239 1.76 4.18 -11.69
C MET A 239 1.68 3.22 -12.88
N GLY A 240 0.83 3.54 -13.86
CA GLY A 240 0.71 2.73 -15.06
C GLY A 240 2.07 2.59 -15.78
N ASP A 241 2.39 1.39 -16.23
CA ASP A 241 3.53 1.12 -17.12
C ASP A 241 3.01 0.65 -18.48
N PRO A 242 2.56 1.59 -19.35
CA PRO A 242 1.87 1.24 -20.59
C PRO A 242 2.76 0.48 -21.55
N ARG A 243 4.07 0.79 -21.60
CA ARG A 243 5.00 0.09 -22.49
C ARG A 243 5.18 -1.35 -22.04
N ARG A 244 5.51 -1.59 -20.77
CA ARG A 244 5.65 -2.95 -20.25
C ARG A 244 4.35 -3.73 -20.39
N ARG A 245 3.20 -3.07 -20.16
CA ARG A 245 1.88 -3.68 -20.33
C ARG A 245 1.64 -4.18 -21.75
N ILE A 246 1.91 -3.34 -22.76
CA ILE A 246 1.78 -3.75 -24.17
C ILE A 246 2.72 -4.93 -24.48
N GLN A 247 3.97 -4.90 -24.00
CA GLN A 247 4.91 -6.01 -24.21
C GLN A 247 4.40 -7.32 -23.60
N LEU A 248 3.90 -7.27 -22.36
CA LEU A 248 3.30 -8.42 -21.67
C LEU A 248 2.05 -8.90 -22.41
N ASP A 249 1.16 -8.00 -22.81
CA ASP A 249 -0.08 -8.35 -23.50
C ASP A 249 0.18 -9.00 -24.86
N LEU A 250 1.23 -8.58 -25.59
CA LEU A 250 1.64 -9.19 -26.86
C LEU A 250 2.23 -10.61 -26.68
N LEU A 251 2.93 -10.88 -25.56
CA LEU A 251 3.53 -12.20 -25.27
C LEU A 251 2.58 -13.15 -24.52
N GLU A 252 1.69 -12.60 -23.70
CA GLU A 252 0.73 -13.34 -22.88
C GLU A 252 -0.71 -13.18 -23.38
N PHE A 253 -0.88 -12.90 -24.67
CA PHE A 253 -2.17 -12.67 -25.34
C PHE A 253 -3.20 -13.78 -25.04
N GLN A 254 -2.77 -15.02 -24.82
CA GLN A 254 -3.67 -16.12 -24.44
C GLN A 254 -4.43 -15.87 -23.14
N LYS A 255 -3.85 -15.12 -22.18
CA LYS A 255 -4.49 -14.78 -20.91
C LYS A 255 -5.60 -13.73 -21.09
N ILE A 256 -5.59 -13.00 -22.22
CA ILE A 256 -6.50 -11.89 -22.51
C ILE A 256 -7.61 -12.35 -23.46
N LEU A 257 -7.23 -12.99 -24.57
CA LEU A 257 -8.18 -13.39 -25.61
C LEU A 257 -8.96 -14.65 -25.25
N LEU A 258 -8.40 -15.52 -24.39
CA LEU A 258 -9.04 -16.74 -23.87
C LEU A 258 -9.69 -17.63 -24.97
N CYS A 259 -9.12 -17.61 -26.17
CA CYS A 259 -9.64 -18.38 -27.30
C CYS A 259 -9.15 -19.83 -27.25
N SER A 260 -9.99 -20.75 -27.74
CA SER A 260 -9.68 -22.18 -27.80
C SER A 260 -8.50 -22.52 -28.72
N CYS A 261 -8.18 -21.66 -29.69
CA CYS A 261 -7.06 -21.87 -30.61
C CYS A 261 -5.69 -21.47 -30.05
N CYS A 262 -5.63 -20.75 -28.93
CA CYS A 262 -4.36 -20.28 -28.33
C CYS A 262 -4.18 -20.71 -26.86
N SER A 263 -5.19 -21.33 -26.23
CA SER A 263 -5.16 -21.70 -24.81
C SER A 263 -4.18 -22.84 -24.46
N ASN A 264 -3.79 -23.68 -25.44
CA ASN A 264 -3.10 -24.95 -25.18
C ASN A 264 -1.62 -24.97 -25.60
N SER A 265 -1.08 -23.89 -26.20
CA SER A 265 0.30 -23.83 -26.68
C SER A 265 1.16 -23.01 -25.72
N SER A 266 1.77 -23.66 -24.73
CA SER A 266 2.42 -22.92 -23.64
C SER A 266 3.62 -22.07 -24.06
N LYS A 267 4.25 -22.30 -25.24
CA LYS A 267 5.34 -21.45 -25.79
C LYS A 267 5.51 -21.49 -27.31
N ALA A 268 4.70 -22.26 -28.05
CA ALA A 268 4.88 -22.43 -29.49
C ALA A 268 4.17 -21.30 -30.25
N ILE A 269 4.86 -20.69 -31.23
CA ILE A 269 4.27 -19.69 -32.10
C ILE A 269 3.32 -20.40 -33.07
N LEU A 270 2.03 -20.05 -33.02
CA LEU A 270 0.99 -20.64 -33.86
C LEU A 270 0.57 -19.68 -34.99
N PRO A 271 0.22 -20.19 -36.18
CA PRO A 271 -0.32 -19.36 -37.26
C PRO A 271 -1.65 -18.67 -36.91
N SER A 272 -2.38 -19.20 -35.92
CA SER A 272 -3.66 -18.66 -35.44
C SER A 272 -3.50 -17.45 -34.51
N MET A 273 -2.27 -17.12 -34.11
CA MET A 273 -1.97 -15.94 -33.29
C MET A 273 -2.19 -14.65 -34.09
N HIS A 274 -2.40 -13.54 -33.37
CA HIS A 274 -2.44 -12.23 -34.00
C HIS A 274 -1.05 -11.87 -34.58
N ASP A 275 -1.00 -11.28 -35.77
CA ASP A 275 0.25 -10.99 -36.50
C ASP A 275 1.25 -10.21 -35.64
N THR A 276 0.77 -9.21 -34.92
CA THR A 276 1.59 -8.34 -34.06
C THR A 276 2.21 -9.12 -32.89
N SER A 277 1.48 -10.09 -32.32
CA SER A 277 2.03 -11.00 -31.31
C SER A 277 3.07 -11.94 -31.91
N ILE A 278 2.80 -12.52 -33.09
CA ILE A 278 3.78 -13.36 -33.82
C ILE A 278 5.08 -12.59 -34.06
N LEU A 279 4.99 -11.40 -34.66
CA LEU A 279 6.15 -10.56 -34.96
C LEU A 279 6.91 -10.19 -33.68
N TYR A 280 6.21 -9.78 -32.62
CA TYR A 280 6.84 -9.37 -31.38
C TYR A 280 7.52 -10.53 -30.65
N THR A 281 6.94 -11.73 -30.69
CA THR A 281 7.59 -12.95 -30.17
C THR A 281 8.84 -13.30 -30.96
N LEU A 282 8.77 -13.31 -32.30
CA LEU A 282 9.94 -13.54 -33.16
C LEU A 282 11.03 -12.50 -32.91
N ALA A 283 10.67 -11.23 -32.68
CA ALA A 283 11.61 -10.17 -32.35
C ALA A 283 12.37 -10.39 -31.03
N GLN A 284 11.88 -11.25 -30.11
CA GLN A 284 12.59 -11.57 -28.87
C GLN A 284 13.87 -12.36 -29.10
N GLU A 285 13.95 -13.11 -30.20
CA GLU A 285 15.11 -13.93 -30.57
C GLU A 285 16.27 -13.08 -31.11
N HIS A 286 15.98 -11.83 -31.48
CA HIS A 286 16.96 -10.88 -31.98
C HIS A 286 17.52 -9.98 -30.87
N GLY A 287 18.68 -9.39 -31.13
CA GLY A 287 19.30 -8.39 -30.26
C GLY A 287 18.60 -7.03 -30.31
N ASP A 288 19.40 -5.97 -30.38
CA ASP A 288 18.92 -4.60 -30.55
C ASP A 288 18.57 -4.25 -32.00
N LEU A 289 19.26 -4.87 -32.95
CA LEU A 289 19.01 -4.72 -34.37
C LEU A 289 18.42 -6.00 -34.95
N ILE A 290 17.32 -5.84 -35.68
CA ILE A 290 16.59 -6.92 -36.34
C ILE A 290 16.74 -6.72 -37.84
N ASN A 291 17.27 -7.73 -38.54
CA ASN A 291 17.31 -7.74 -40.00
C ASN A 291 15.88 -7.90 -40.53
N LEU A 292 15.42 -6.96 -41.36
CA LEU A 292 14.06 -6.95 -41.88
C LEU A 292 13.74 -8.15 -42.76
N HIS A 293 14.69 -8.57 -43.59
CA HIS A 293 14.50 -9.69 -44.50
C HIS A 293 14.33 -10.99 -43.72
N ASP A 294 15.25 -11.27 -42.78
CA ASP A 294 15.21 -12.50 -41.99
C ASP A 294 13.97 -12.56 -41.12
N TRP A 295 13.58 -11.44 -40.52
CA TRP A 295 12.37 -11.35 -39.71
C TRP A 295 11.10 -11.55 -40.54
N TYR A 296 11.05 -11.01 -41.77
CA TYR A 296 9.96 -11.30 -42.72
C TYR A 296 9.91 -12.78 -43.10
N GLN A 297 11.05 -13.43 -43.38
CA GLN A 297 11.07 -14.86 -43.71
C GLN A 297 10.60 -15.73 -42.54
N SER A 298 10.99 -15.41 -41.30
CA SER A 298 10.51 -16.09 -40.09
C SER A 298 9.00 -15.89 -39.86
N PHE A 299 8.48 -14.69 -40.11
CA PHE A 299 7.05 -14.44 -40.04
C PHE A 299 6.29 -15.22 -41.12
N LYS A 300 6.80 -15.19 -42.36
CA LYS A 300 6.21 -15.91 -43.51
C LYS A 300 6.16 -17.42 -43.23
N SER A 301 7.23 -18.02 -42.72
CA SER A 301 7.26 -19.46 -42.40
C SER A 301 6.30 -19.85 -41.26
N THR A 302 6.10 -18.95 -40.30
CA THR A 302 5.19 -19.17 -39.17
C THR A 302 3.74 -19.11 -39.60
N VAL A 303 3.36 -18.09 -40.38
CA VAL A 303 1.98 -17.90 -40.84
C VAL A 303 1.63 -18.88 -41.95
N PHE A 304 2.60 -19.23 -42.77
CA PHE A 304 2.44 -20.17 -43.88
C PHE A 304 2.84 -21.59 -43.42
N GLN A 305 1.95 -22.25 -42.67
CA GLN A 305 2.07 -23.70 -42.50
C GLN A 305 1.44 -24.39 -43.71
N PRO A 306 2.23 -25.06 -44.58
CA PRO A 306 1.64 -25.89 -45.62
C PRO A 306 0.84 -26.99 -44.93
N SER A 307 -0.48 -27.04 -45.16
CA SER A 307 -1.31 -28.12 -44.65
C SER A 307 -0.67 -29.45 -45.06
N THR A 308 -0.06 -30.16 -44.11
CA THR A 308 0.31 -31.55 -44.32
C THR A 308 -0.99 -32.31 -44.40
N LYS A 309 -1.54 -32.39 -45.63
CA LYS A 309 -2.62 -33.32 -45.95
C LYS A 309 -2.06 -34.70 -45.65
N GLY A 310 -2.41 -35.22 -44.48
CA GLY A 310 -2.15 -36.60 -44.11
C GLY A 310 -2.63 -37.49 -45.23
N LYS A 311 -1.71 -38.30 -45.77
CA LYS A 311 -2.01 -39.34 -46.76
C LYS A 311 -2.88 -40.42 -46.11
N HIS A 312 -4.18 -40.16 -45.94
CA HIS A 312 -5.15 -41.24 -45.83
C HIS A 312 -5.62 -41.60 -47.23
N LYS A 313 -4.98 -42.63 -47.81
CA LYS A 313 -5.52 -43.36 -48.95
C LYS A 313 -6.80 -44.07 -48.50
N LEU A 314 -7.95 -43.49 -48.80
CA LEU A 314 -9.21 -44.24 -48.85
C LEU A 314 -9.81 -44.14 -50.26
N LYS A 315 -10.37 -45.27 -50.66
CA LYS A 315 -10.54 -45.77 -52.02
C LYS A 315 -11.61 -45.01 -52.83
N GLN A 316 -11.28 -44.86 -54.11
CA GLN A 316 -12.06 -44.58 -55.33
C GLN A 316 -13.60 -44.49 -55.27
N SER A 317 -14.14 -43.50 -55.99
CA SER A 317 -15.29 -43.63 -56.90
C SER A 317 -15.28 -42.48 -57.93
N PRO A 318 -15.53 -42.71 -59.24
CA PRO A 318 -15.42 -41.68 -60.26
C PRO A 318 -16.79 -41.12 -60.68
N ALA A 319 -17.01 -39.80 -60.57
CA ALA A 319 -18.06 -39.14 -61.37
C ALA A 319 -17.88 -37.61 -61.45
N LYS A 320 -17.85 -37.15 -62.71
CA LYS A 320 -18.23 -35.83 -63.25
C LYS A 320 -17.41 -34.60 -62.85
N LYS A 321 -16.59 -34.19 -63.83
CA LYS A 321 -16.05 -32.85 -64.04
C LYS A 321 -17.12 -31.76 -63.83
N ARG A 322 -17.03 -31.05 -62.71
CA ARG A 322 -17.27 -29.61 -62.66
C ARG A 322 -16.02 -28.98 -62.06
N LYS A 323 -15.41 -28.08 -62.83
CA LYS A 323 -14.27 -27.26 -62.45
C LYS A 323 -14.79 -26.19 -61.48
N ASP A 324 -15.05 -26.60 -60.25
CA ASP A 324 -15.06 -25.65 -59.14
C ASP A 324 -13.61 -25.46 -58.74
N THR A 325 -13.13 -24.25 -58.99
CA THR A 325 -11.84 -23.75 -58.56
C THR A 325 -11.83 -23.78 -57.04
N ASN A 326 -11.40 -24.91 -56.47
CA ASN A 326 -11.01 -25.00 -55.06
C ASN A 326 -9.76 -24.13 -54.89
N GLU A 327 -9.96 -22.81 -54.82
CA GLU A 327 -9.03 -21.86 -54.22
C GLU A 327 -9.00 -22.14 -52.71
N SER A 328 -8.40 -23.27 -52.33
CA SER A 328 -7.99 -23.49 -50.95
C SER A 328 -6.89 -22.49 -50.64
N GLN A 329 -7.28 -21.28 -50.21
CA GLN A 329 -6.55 -20.32 -49.37
C GLN A 329 -5.03 -20.31 -49.53
N ASN A 330 -4.50 -20.26 -50.75
CA ASN A 330 -3.11 -19.90 -50.95
C ASN A 330 -3.05 -18.38 -50.74
N GLN A 331 -2.83 -17.93 -49.50
CA GLN A 331 -2.54 -16.53 -49.24
C GLN A 331 -1.41 -16.11 -50.18
N SER A 332 -1.67 -15.12 -51.03
CA SER A 332 -0.66 -14.62 -51.95
C SER A 332 0.51 -14.05 -51.15
N GLU A 333 1.71 -14.14 -51.70
CA GLU A 333 2.90 -13.55 -51.06
C GLU A 333 2.69 -12.05 -50.77
N ALA A 334 2.00 -11.34 -51.66
CA ALA A 334 1.59 -9.97 -51.45
C ALA A 334 0.70 -9.79 -50.20
N SER A 335 -0.23 -10.71 -49.94
CA SER A 335 -1.07 -10.67 -48.74
C SER A 335 -0.25 -10.84 -47.45
N ILE A 336 0.75 -11.72 -47.45
CA ILE A 336 1.63 -11.94 -46.29
C ILE A 336 2.51 -10.70 -46.06
N GLN A 337 3.02 -10.10 -47.15
CA GLN A 337 3.80 -8.87 -47.08
C GLN A 337 2.99 -7.70 -46.48
N VAL A 338 1.73 -7.53 -46.87
CA VAL A 338 0.84 -6.50 -46.30
C VAL A 338 0.60 -6.74 -44.80
N ARG A 339 0.36 -7.99 -44.39
CA ARG A 339 0.20 -8.36 -42.97
C ARG A 339 1.46 -8.04 -42.16
N PHE A 340 2.62 -8.39 -42.68
CA PHE A 340 3.91 -8.04 -42.07
C PHE A 340 4.05 -6.53 -41.91
N CYS A 341 3.88 -5.75 -42.98
CA CYS A 341 4.01 -4.28 -42.92
C CYS A 341 3.04 -3.64 -41.91
N ARG A 342 1.81 -4.15 -41.83
CA ARG A 342 0.82 -3.70 -40.84
C ARG A 342 1.30 -3.97 -39.42
N ALA A 343 1.70 -5.20 -39.12
CA ALA A 343 2.17 -5.58 -37.79
C ALA A 343 3.45 -4.81 -37.38
N VAL A 344 4.38 -4.59 -38.30
CA VAL A 344 5.56 -3.73 -38.06
C VAL A 344 5.14 -2.30 -37.70
N THR A 345 4.15 -1.75 -38.40
CA THR A 345 3.62 -0.41 -38.12
C THR A 345 2.95 -0.34 -36.74
N GLU A 346 2.19 -1.37 -36.35
CA GLU A 346 1.59 -1.45 -35.01
C GLU A 346 2.67 -1.50 -33.90
N LEU A 347 3.76 -2.25 -34.11
CA LEU A 347 4.92 -2.28 -33.20
C LEU A 347 5.70 -0.96 -33.15
N GLN A 348 5.71 -0.20 -34.25
CA GLN A 348 6.27 1.14 -34.28
C GLN A 348 5.39 2.14 -33.51
N ILE A 349 4.07 2.14 -33.74
CA ILE A 349 3.12 3.05 -33.08
C ILE A 349 3.14 2.86 -31.56
N THR A 350 3.25 1.61 -31.11
CA THR A 350 3.38 1.26 -29.69
C THR A 350 4.74 1.61 -29.08
N GLY A 351 5.69 2.10 -29.89
CA GLY A 351 7.01 2.53 -29.42
C GLY A 351 7.95 1.37 -29.06
N LEU A 352 7.65 0.15 -29.52
CA LEU A 352 8.49 -1.03 -29.30
C LEU A 352 9.62 -1.14 -30.32
N LEU A 353 9.41 -0.56 -31.51
CA LEU A 353 10.38 -0.52 -32.61
C LEU A 353 10.65 0.90 -33.09
N ARG A 354 11.88 1.12 -33.57
CA ARG A 354 12.26 2.27 -34.38
C ARG A 354 12.55 1.78 -35.80
N MET A 355 11.95 2.48 -36.76
CA MET A 355 12.08 2.18 -38.19
C MET A 355 13.50 2.37 -38.72
N PRO A 356 13.83 1.77 -39.88
CA PRO A 356 15.17 1.83 -40.44
C PRO A 356 15.63 3.26 -40.67
N SER A 357 16.92 3.49 -40.44
CA SER A 357 17.55 4.78 -40.69
C SER A 357 18.13 4.83 -42.11
N LYS A 358 18.40 6.03 -42.62
CA LYS A 358 19.11 6.20 -43.91
C LYS A 358 20.47 5.48 -43.96
N ARG A 359 21.11 5.25 -42.81
CA ARG A 359 22.42 4.58 -42.72
C ARG A 359 22.31 3.04 -42.72
N ARG A 360 21.16 2.50 -42.31
CA ARG A 360 20.89 1.05 -42.24
C ARG A 360 19.44 0.80 -42.64
N PRO A 361 19.13 0.79 -43.94
CA PRO A 361 17.77 0.62 -44.44
C PRO A 361 17.22 -0.79 -44.20
N ASP A 362 18.09 -1.78 -44.04
CA ASP A 362 17.72 -3.20 -43.93
C ASP A 362 17.45 -3.65 -42.49
N TYR A 363 17.59 -2.77 -41.50
CA TYR A 363 17.47 -3.09 -40.08
C TYR A 363 16.44 -2.20 -39.38
N VAL A 364 15.61 -2.81 -38.55
CA VAL A 364 14.83 -2.11 -37.53
C VAL A 364 15.52 -2.23 -36.17
N GLN A 365 15.33 -1.24 -35.31
CA GLN A 365 15.88 -1.24 -33.97
C GLN A 365 14.77 -1.58 -32.97
N ARG A 366 14.98 -2.62 -32.16
CA ARG A 366 14.16 -2.88 -30.98
C ARG A 366 14.54 -1.91 -29.88
N VAL A 367 13.53 -1.24 -29.32
CA VAL A 367 13.73 -0.16 -28.33
C VAL A 367 13.36 -0.61 -26.92
N ALA A 368 12.49 -1.62 -26.81
CA ALA A 368 12.01 -2.13 -25.54
C ALA A 368 12.64 -3.52 -25.24
N PHE A 369 13.32 -3.62 -24.10
CA PHE A 369 13.98 -4.82 -23.58
C PHE A 369 13.60 -5.02 -22.12
N GLY A 370 13.81 -6.23 -21.60
CA GLY A 370 13.63 -6.54 -20.18
C GLY A 370 12.15 -6.64 -19.80
N LEU A 371 11.64 -7.86 -19.75
CA LEU A 371 10.37 -8.18 -19.12
C LEU A 371 10.59 -8.90 -17.79
#